data_AF-A0A5B0DCV5-F1
#
_entry.id   AF-A0A5B0DCV5-F1
#
_cell.length_a   1.000
_cell.length_b   1.000
_cell.length_c   1.000
_cell.angle_alpha   90.00
_cell.angle_beta   90.00
_cell.angle_gamma   90.00
#
_symmetry.space_group_name_H-M   'P 1'
#
loop_
_entity.id
_entity.type
_entity.pdbx_description
1 polymer ?
#
loop_
_entity_poly.entity_id
_entity_poly.type
_entity_poly.pdbx_seq_one_letter_code
_entity_poly.pdbx_strand_id
1 'polypeptide(L)' 'MRHDATYNPITSNGALGEVTLLSGSAKQVLPLAPSGDNALLAECSYQAAAGSKAVLKLTFPGKSAELFRFVLP' A
#
# COMPACT_ATOMS: atom_id res chain seq x y z
N MET A 1 -3.68 -33.96 12.29
CA MET A 1 -4.08 -32.54 12.36
C MET A 1 -4.60 -32.16 10.99
N ARG A 2 -5.91 -31.94 10.85
CA ARG A 2 -6.52 -31.48 9.59
C ARG A 2 -6.39 -29.96 9.57
N HIS A 3 -5.67 -29.41 8.59
CA HIS A 3 -5.76 -28.01 8.22
C HIS A 3 -6.87 -27.90 7.18
N ASP A 4 -8.01 -27.43 7.64
CA ASP A 4 -9.11 -26.87 6.89
C ASP A 4 -8.72 -25.47 6.35
N ALA A 5 -9.41 -25.06 5.27
CA ALA A 5 -9.21 -23.85 4.48
C ALA A 5 -7.93 -23.79 3.61
N THR A 6 -8.13 -24.02 2.31
CA THR A 6 -7.19 -23.71 1.23
C THR A 6 -6.70 -22.27 1.37
N TYR A 7 -5.42 -22.09 1.73
CA TYR A 7 -4.79 -20.77 1.74
C TYR A 7 -4.75 -20.22 0.30
N ASN A 8 -5.58 -19.21 0.02
CA ASN A 8 -5.51 -18.45 -1.21
C ASN A 8 -4.81 -17.11 -0.90
N PRO A 9 -3.50 -16.98 -1.13
CA PRO A 9 -2.81 -15.71 -0.93
C PRO A 9 -3.41 -14.65 -1.85
N ILE A 10 -3.71 -13.47 -1.30
CA ILE A 10 -4.04 -12.30 -2.11
C ILE A 10 -2.75 -11.91 -2.82
N THR A 11 -2.70 -12.11 -4.13
CA THR A 11 -1.51 -11.76 -4.91
C THR A 11 -1.44 -10.26 -5.16
N SER A 12 -0.25 -9.68 -5.07
CA SER A 12 0.04 -8.30 -5.48
C SER A 12 0.13 -8.15 -7.01
N ASN A 13 0.16 -9.25 -7.77
CA ASN A 13 0.30 -9.22 -9.23
C ASN A 13 -0.87 -8.47 -9.88
N GLY A 14 -0.53 -7.46 -10.69
CA GLY A 14 -1.50 -6.59 -11.34
C GLY A 14 -2.20 -5.60 -10.40
N ALA A 15 -1.84 -5.57 -9.12
CA ALA A 15 -2.30 -4.53 -8.22
C ALA A 15 -1.64 -3.19 -8.57
N LEU A 16 -2.41 -2.12 -8.46
CA LEU A 16 -1.94 -0.75 -8.58
C LEU A 16 -2.03 -0.11 -7.19
N GLY A 17 -0.92 0.44 -6.71
CA GLY A 17 -0.85 1.11 -5.42
C GLY A 17 -0.18 2.47 -5.54
N GLU A 18 -0.69 3.44 -4.77
CA GLU A 18 -0.04 4.73 -4.58
C GLU A 18 -0.24 5.20 -3.14
N VAL A 19 0.82 5.72 -2.53
CA VAL A 19 0.75 6.40 -1.23
C VAL A 19 0.90 7.89 -1.42
N THR A 20 -0.13 8.65 -1.05
CA THR A 20 0.01 10.09 -0.81
C THR A 20 0.46 10.30 0.63
N LEU A 21 1.69 10.78 0.82
CA LEU A 21 2.27 11.15 2.09
C LEU A 21 2.13 12.65 2.33
N LEU A 22 1.62 13.02 3.51
CA LEU A 22 1.44 14.40 3.96
C LEU A 22 2.22 14.62 5.25
N SER A 23 3.17 15.55 5.22
CA SER A 23 4.07 15.83 6.34
C SER A 23 4.22 17.33 6.51
N GLY A 24 3.54 17.90 7.51
CA GLY A 24 3.42 19.36 7.64
C GLY A 24 2.71 19.97 6.41
N SER A 25 3.41 20.83 5.68
CA SER A 25 2.95 21.43 4.41
C SER A 25 3.39 20.64 3.17
N ALA A 26 4.25 19.62 3.32
CA ALA A 26 4.73 18.83 2.21
C ALA A 26 3.72 17.74 1.82
N LYS A 27 3.53 17.56 0.50
CA LYS A 27 2.80 16.44 -0.10
C LYS A 27 3.72 15.70 -1.06
N GLN A 28 3.84 14.40 -0.88
CA GLN A 28 4.56 13.52 -1.79
C GLN A 28 3.66 12.39 -2.24
N VAL A 29 3.73 12.03 -3.52
CA VAL A 29 2.97 10.92 -4.11
C VAL A 29 3.97 9.84 -4.49
N LEU A 30 3.75 8.63 -3.98
CA LEU A 30 4.67 7.50 -4.07
C LEU A 30 3.99 6.34 -4.79
N PRO A 31 4.38 6.01 -6.04
CA PRO A 31 3.88 4.82 -6.69
C PRO A 31 4.41 3.57 -5.98
N LEU A 32 3.57 2.56 -5.87
CA LEU A 32 3.94 1.25 -5.35
C LEU A 32 3.97 0.21 -6.48
N ALA A 33 4.98 -0.65 -6.45
CA ALA A 33 5.11 -1.79 -7.33
C ALA A 33 5.02 -3.11 -6.53
N PRO A 34 4.50 -4.20 -7.14
CA PRO A 34 4.62 -5.55 -6.59
C PRO A 34 6.07 -5.90 -6.23
N SER A 35 6.28 -6.37 -5.01
CA SER A 35 7.61 -6.69 -4.45
C SER A 35 7.68 -8.09 -3.81
N GLY A 36 6.76 -8.96 -4.18
CA GLY A 36 6.62 -10.31 -3.66
C GLY A 36 5.16 -10.76 -3.72
N ASP A 37 4.86 -11.94 -3.19
CA ASP A 37 3.56 -12.58 -3.37
C ASP A 37 2.39 -11.71 -2.92
N ASN A 38 2.50 -11.05 -1.76
CA ASN A 38 1.49 -10.15 -1.19
C ASN A 38 2.16 -8.89 -0.62
N ALA A 39 3.01 -8.26 -1.42
CA ALA A 39 3.77 -7.09 -0.99
C ALA A 39 3.82 -6.03 -2.10
N LEU A 40 3.74 -4.77 -1.69
CA LEU A 40 3.89 -3.59 -2.52
C LEU A 40 4.97 -2.69 -1.92
N LEU A 41 5.86 -2.14 -2.75
CA LEU A 41 7.00 -1.34 -2.32
C LEU A 41 7.15 -0.09 -3.19
N ALA A 42 7.52 1.03 -2.57
CA ALA A 42 8.03 2.21 -3.27
C ALA A 42 9.55 2.26 -3.13
N GLU A 43 10.28 2.17 -4.24
CA GLU A 43 11.74 2.30 -4.26
C GLU A 43 12.14 3.74 -4.61
N CYS A 44 11.97 4.64 -3.65
CA CYS A 44 12.34 6.05 -3.79
C CYS A 44 12.57 6.71 -2.42
N SER A 45 13.20 7.88 -2.43
CA SER A 45 13.31 8.69 -1.22
C SER A 45 11.93 9.19 -0.76
N TYR A 46 11.66 9.11 0.54
CA TYR A 46 10.42 9.60 1.12
C TYR A 46 10.65 10.43 2.37
N GLN A 47 9.80 11.45 2.53
CA GLN A 47 9.88 12.40 3.63
C GLN A 47 8.81 12.06 4.67
N ALA A 48 8.97 10.94 5.36
CA ALA A 48 8.08 10.54 6.45
C ALA A 48 8.66 10.95 7.80
N ALA A 49 7.80 11.42 8.69
CA ALA A 49 8.11 11.75 10.08
C ALA A 49 6.95 11.35 10.99
N ALA A 50 7.17 11.27 12.31
CA ALA A 50 6.11 11.05 13.29
C ALA A 50 4.97 12.08 13.11
N GLY A 51 3.73 11.61 13.16
CA GLY A 51 2.53 12.41 12.90
C GLY A 51 2.21 12.66 11.43
N SER A 52 3.05 12.20 10.49
CA SER A 52 2.73 12.26 9.05
C SER A 52 1.48 11.45 8.75
N LYS A 53 0.70 11.90 7.77
CA LYS A 53 -0.49 11.18 7.29
C LYS A 53 -0.16 10.47 5.99
N ALA A 54 -0.46 9.19 5.89
CA ALA A 54 -0.36 8.45 4.64
C ALA A 54 -1.75 8.04 4.17
N VAL A 55 -2.06 8.29 2.90
CA VAL A 55 -3.27 7.81 2.24
C VAL A 55 -2.86 6.83 1.15
N LEU A 56 -3.15 5.55 1.36
CA LEU A 56 -2.95 4.50 0.38
C LEU A 56 -4.19 4.40 -0.50
N LYS A 57 -4.01 4.48 -1.81
CA LYS A 57 -4.99 4.05 -2.81
C LYS A 57 -4.54 2.71 -3.38
N LEU A 58 -5.38 1.69 -3.25
CA LEU A 58 -5.09 0.34 -3.71
C LEU A 58 -6.17 -0.14 -4.67
N THR A 59 -5.77 -0.73 -5.79
CA THR A 59 -6.70 -1.33 -6.76
C THR A 59 -6.19 -2.71 -7.14
N PHE A 60 -7.02 -3.74 -6.96
CA PHE A 60 -6.73 -5.08 -7.46
C PHE A 60 -7.39 -5.31 -8.83
N PRO A 61 -6.88 -6.24 -9.66
CA PRO A 61 -7.49 -6.59 -10.93
C PRO A 61 -8.98 -6.91 -10.79
N GLY A 62 -9.81 -6.22 -11.58
CA GLY A 62 -11.27 -6.41 -11.57
C GLY A 62 -12.00 -5.92 -10.31
N LYS A 63 -11.33 -5.14 -9.45
CA LYS A 63 -11.91 -4.54 -8.24
C LYS A 63 -11.90 -3.02 -8.32
N SER A 64 -12.82 -2.38 -7.59
CA SER A 64 -12.79 -0.94 -7.39
C SER A 64 -11.60 -0.54 -6.53
N ALA A 65 -11.16 0.71 -6.67
CA ALA A 65 -10.11 1.26 -5.82
C ALA A 65 -10.62 1.45 -4.38
N GLU A 66 -9.79 1.07 -3.41
CA GLU A 66 -10.02 1.30 -1.99
C GLU A 66 -9.00 2.30 -1.43
N LEU A 67 -9.41 3.05 -0.41
CA LEU A 67 -8.60 4.09 0.24
C LEU A 67 -8.40 3.77 1.71
N PHE A 68 -7.16 3.75 2.15
CA PHE A 68 -6.77 3.54 3.54
C PHE A 68 -6.00 4.75 4.05
N ARG A 69 -6.22 5.14 5.31
CA ARG A 69 -5.64 6.35 5.91
C ARG A 69 -4.90 5.97 7.19
N PHE A 70 -3.68 6.46 7.31
CA PHE A 70 -2.79 6.15 8.42
C PHE A 70 -2.21 7.45 9.00
N VAL A 71 -1.85 7.39 10.28
CA VAL A 71 -0.99 8.37 10.95
C VAL A 71 0.24 7.61 11.42
N LEU A 72 1.41 8.08 11.04
CA LEU A 72 2.68 7.44 11.40
C LEU A 72 2.98 7.77 12.88
N PRO A 73 3.36 6.77 13.70
CA PRO A 73 3.67 6.96 15.12
C PRO A 73 4.93 7.80 15.33
#